data_AF-A0A505HN12-F1
#
_entry.id   AF-A0A505HN12-F1
#
_cell.length_a   1.000
_cell.length_b   1.000
_cell.length_c   1.000
_cell.angle_alpha   90.00
_cell.angle_beta   90.00
_cell.angle_gamma   90.00
#
_symmetry.space_group_name_H-M   'P 1'
#
loop_
_entity.id
_entity.type
_entity.pdbx_description
1 polymer ?
#
loop_
_entity_poly.entity_id
_entity_poly.type
_entity_poly.pdbx_seq_one_letter_code
_entity_poly.pdbx_strand_id
1 'polypeptide(L)'
;MSACPATADTVFGPRVDVACRTLDFTFYFEDAFLAFLPSAVFISLLPMALWQLRSRSRRVKRSVLLSCKLVALIALLVSQLAFVLVRQLKLSHLHNKMSIPADVLELLAITGAIALSSLHHTRSIRPSTLLVCFLSARSLLGIARVRTLWLKPNATRATVPFTLSFTLTLLSTVLESIGKESALVKASEKPATPEPFSGFWKRAAFAWLTGTFRNGYSKVISVQDLPELDPKLDSEVVGAQLQAVWARADKRAAHALLRACLTAYRSPLLTAALPRLMKTGFTFCQPFLIDAAVSWVGNPNSPMDSGRALIGAFALVYVGQAVSTSLYGYQTARYTIRL
;
A
#
# COMPACT_ATOMS: atom_id res chain seq x y z
N MET A 1 -0.81 23.45 33.22
CA MET A 1 -1.33 22.42 32.30
C MET A 1 -2.49 21.73 33.01
N SER A 2 -3.72 22.09 32.66
CA SER A 2 -4.93 21.44 33.17
C SER A 2 -4.93 19.97 32.75
N ALA A 3 -5.25 19.06 33.68
CA ALA A 3 -5.36 17.65 33.37
C ALA A 3 -6.42 17.44 32.27
N CYS A 4 -6.04 16.74 31.19
CA CYS A 4 -6.97 16.42 30.11
C CYS A 4 -8.13 15.58 30.63
N PRO A 5 -9.39 15.93 30.33
CA PRO A 5 -10.50 15.04 30.64
C PRO A 5 -10.38 13.76 29.82
N ALA A 6 -10.56 12.60 30.47
CA ALA A 6 -10.45 11.28 29.84
C ALA A 6 -11.40 11.09 28.63
N THR A 7 -12.44 11.92 28.55
CA THR A 7 -13.41 11.93 27.44
C THR A 7 -12.85 12.56 26.16
N ALA A 8 -11.85 13.44 26.22
CA ALA A 8 -11.29 14.12 25.04
C ALA A 8 -10.70 13.15 24.00
N ASP A 9 -10.18 12.00 24.45
CA ASP A 9 -9.59 10.97 23.58
C ASP A 9 -10.64 10.02 22.96
N THR A 10 -11.92 10.15 23.36
CA THR A 10 -13.04 9.29 22.89
C THR A 10 -13.99 9.99 21.91
N VAL A 11 -13.81 11.29 21.68
CA VAL A 11 -14.64 12.09 20.76
C VAL A 11 -14.31 11.73 19.30
N PHE A 12 -15.35 11.66 18.46
CA PHE A 12 -15.22 11.48 17.03
C PHE A 12 -14.64 12.74 16.38
N GLY A 13 -13.37 12.68 15.96
CA GLY A 13 -12.71 13.77 15.25
C GLY A 13 -11.19 13.57 15.17
N PRO A 14 -10.54 14.16 14.16
CA PRO A 14 -9.10 14.02 13.97
C PRO A 14 -8.27 14.84 14.96
N ARG A 15 -8.82 15.83 15.67
CA ARG A 15 -8.04 16.73 16.53
C ARG A 15 -8.52 16.65 17.97
N VAL A 16 -7.60 16.38 18.90
CA VAL A 16 -7.84 16.53 20.35
C VAL A 16 -7.92 18.02 20.71
N ASP A 17 -8.67 18.37 21.75
CA ASP A 17 -8.74 19.75 22.26
C ASP A 17 -7.33 20.33 22.50
N VAL A 18 -7.10 21.54 21.97
CA VAL A 18 -5.84 22.29 22.10
C VAL A 18 -5.45 22.59 23.54
N ALA A 19 -6.42 22.63 24.46
CA ALA A 19 -6.18 22.76 25.89
C ALA A 19 -5.52 21.51 26.51
N CYS A 20 -5.60 20.35 25.82
CA CYS A 20 -5.08 19.07 26.27
C CYS A 20 -3.75 18.70 25.57
N ARG A 21 -3.72 18.72 24.23
CA ARG A 21 -2.50 18.49 23.43
C ARG A 21 -2.49 19.41 22.22
N THR A 22 -1.34 20.03 21.95
CA THR A 22 -1.20 21.08 20.92
C THR A 22 -1.44 20.56 19.51
N LEU A 23 -0.97 19.34 19.18
CA LEU A 23 -1.20 18.67 17.91
C LEU A 23 -1.03 17.16 18.02
N ASP A 24 -2.13 16.46 18.29
CA ASP A 24 -2.23 15.00 18.23
C ASP A 24 -3.63 14.56 17.78
N PHE A 25 -3.69 13.37 17.15
CA PHE A 25 -4.95 12.73 16.81
C PHE A 25 -5.61 12.15 18.07
N THR A 26 -6.94 12.05 18.06
CA THR A 26 -7.65 11.30 19.11
C THR A 26 -7.28 9.81 18.99
N PHE A 27 -7.12 9.11 20.11
CA PHE A 27 -6.85 7.65 20.07
C PHE A 27 -7.95 6.89 19.33
N TYR A 28 -9.20 7.38 19.36
CA TYR A 28 -10.29 6.83 18.56
C TYR A 28 -9.99 6.96 17.05
N PHE A 29 -9.58 8.14 16.58
CA PHE A 29 -9.24 8.35 15.17
C PHE A 29 -8.04 7.50 14.74
N GLU A 30 -7.01 7.41 15.58
CA GLU A 30 -5.85 6.56 15.30
C GLU A 30 -6.23 5.08 15.16
N ASP A 31 -6.99 4.54 16.12
CA ASP A 31 -7.38 3.13 16.07
C ASP A 31 -8.38 2.84 14.94
N ALA A 32 -9.31 3.75 14.64
CA ALA A 32 -10.31 3.57 13.59
C ALA A 32 -9.73 3.75 12.16
N PHE A 33 -8.99 4.83 11.91
CA PHE A 33 -8.53 5.19 10.57
C PHE A 33 -7.09 4.78 10.28
N LEU A 34 -6.18 4.86 11.26
CA LEU A 34 -4.77 4.54 11.05
C LEU A 34 -4.46 3.05 11.22
N ALA A 35 -5.25 2.33 12.02
CA ALA A 35 -5.04 0.91 12.32
C ALA A 35 -6.10 -0.01 11.68
N PHE A 36 -7.38 0.24 11.98
CA PHE A 36 -8.48 -0.62 11.55
C PHE A 36 -8.71 -0.55 10.05
N LEU A 37 -8.87 0.65 9.46
CA LEU A 37 -9.14 0.84 8.04
C LEU A 37 -8.14 0.11 7.10
N PRO A 38 -6.81 0.30 7.19
CA PRO A 38 -5.88 -0.40 6.30
C PRO A 38 -5.91 -1.92 6.49
N SER A 39 -6.13 -2.39 7.73
CA SER A 39 -6.24 -3.82 8.04
C SER A 39 -7.53 -4.43 7.49
N ALA A 40 -8.65 -3.70 7.57
CA ALA A 40 -9.94 -4.11 7.03
C ALA A 40 -9.89 -4.24 5.51
N VAL A 41 -9.33 -3.24 4.83
CA VAL A 41 -9.15 -3.26 3.37
C VAL A 41 -8.26 -4.45 2.98
N PHE A 42 -7.14 -4.68 3.67
CA PHE A 42 -6.27 -5.81 3.38
C PHE A 42 -6.98 -7.16 3.57
N ILE A 43 -7.67 -7.37 4.69
CA ILE A 43 -8.38 -8.61 4.99
C ILE A 43 -9.54 -8.84 4.01
N SER A 44 -10.25 -7.79 3.57
CA SER A 44 -11.32 -7.94 2.57
C SER A 44 -10.80 -8.44 1.21
N LEU A 45 -9.59 -8.03 0.82
CA LEU A 45 -8.96 -8.41 -0.46
C LEU A 45 -8.14 -9.70 -0.36
N LEU A 46 -7.78 -10.11 0.85
CA LEU A 46 -6.93 -11.27 1.11
C LEU A 46 -7.53 -12.59 0.57
N PRO A 47 -8.81 -12.95 0.81
CA PRO A 47 -9.40 -14.18 0.29
C PRO A 47 -9.34 -14.28 -1.24
N MET A 48 -9.63 -13.18 -1.94
CA MET A 48 -9.54 -13.13 -3.40
C MET A 48 -8.10 -13.36 -3.87
N ALA A 49 -7.12 -12.71 -3.23
CA ALA A 49 -5.72 -12.90 -3.55
C ALA A 49 -5.26 -14.35 -3.31
N LEU A 50 -5.66 -14.94 -2.18
CA LEU A 50 -5.36 -16.33 -1.85
C LEU A 50 -5.99 -17.31 -2.84
N TRP A 51 -7.24 -17.09 -3.23
CA TRP A 51 -7.96 -17.89 -4.22
C TRP A 51 -7.26 -17.88 -5.58
N GLN A 52 -6.92 -16.68 -6.09
CA GLN A 52 -6.21 -16.52 -7.36
C GLN A 52 -4.83 -17.17 -7.36
N LEU A 53 -4.18 -17.25 -6.21
CA LEU A 53 -2.89 -17.91 -6.06
C LEU A 53 -3.00 -19.42 -5.82
N ARG A 54 -4.13 -19.92 -5.31
CA ARG A 54 -4.29 -21.35 -5.00
C ARG A 54 -4.24 -22.23 -6.25
N SER A 55 -4.73 -21.72 -7.37
CA SER A 55 -4.75 -22.42 -8.67
C SER A 55 -3.41 -22.40 -9.42
N ARG A 56 -2.39 -21.70 -8.91
CA ARG A 56 -1.09 -21.57 -9.59
C ARG A 56 -0.08 -22.61 -9.12
N SER A 57 0.61 -23.24 -10.07
CA SER A 57 1.74 -24.14 -9.79
C SER A 57 2.90 -23.41 -9.11
N ARG A 58 3.71 -24.15 -8.33
CA ARG A 58 4.91 -23.60 -7.68
C ARG A 58 5.97 -23.25 -8.75
N ARG A 59 6.54 -22.05 -8.68
CA ARG A 59 7.49 -21.50 -9.68
C ARG A 59 8.86 -21.11 -9.11
N VAL A 60 9.02 -21.09 -7.78
CA VAL A 60 10.22 -20.58 -7.11
C VAL A 60 10.72 -21.61 -6.09
N LYS A 61 12.05 -21.81 -6.02
CA LYS A 61 12.67 -22.70 -5.03
C LYS A 61 12.68 -22.06 -3.64
N ARG A 62 12.91 -22.86 -2.59
CA ARG A 62 13.25 -22.32 -1.27
C ARG A 62 14.50 -21.45 -1.40
N SER A 63 14.46 -20.25 -0.81
CA SER A 63 15.52 -19.25 -0.92
C SER A 63 15.72 -18.57 0.44
N VAL A 64 16.94 -18.13 0.74
CA VAL A 64 17.25 -17.36 1.97
C VAL A 64 16.34 -16.14 2.11
N LEU A 65 16.02 -15.45 1.01
CA LEU A 65 15.11 -14.32 0.98
C LEU A 65 13.69 -14.66 1.52
N LEU A 66 13.20 -15.88 1.31
CA LEU A 66 11.92 -16.33 1.88
C LEU A 66 12.02 -16.44 3.39
N SER A 67 13.11 -17.05 3.89
CA SER A 67 13.35 -17.17 5.32
C SER A 67 13.43 -15.79 5.97
N CYS A 68 14.17 -14.84 5.39
CA CYS A 68 14.25 -13.47 5.88
C CYS A 68 12.87 -12.78 5.92
N LYS A 69 12.05 -12.92 4.87
CA LYS A 69 10.69 -12.37 4.82
C LYS A 69 9.81 -12.93 5.94
N LEU A 70 9.80 -14.25 6.10
CA LEU A 70 8.96 -14.91 7.10
C LEU A 70 9.44 -14.61 8.52
N VAL A 71 10.76 -14.62 8.78
CA VAL A 71 11.31 -14.25 10.09
C VAL A 71 10.95 -12.82 10.45
N ALA A 72 11.08 -11.87 9.52
CA ALA A 72 10.69 -10.48 9.75
C ALA A 72 9.19 -10.34 10.05
N LEU A 73 8.32 -11.02 9.31
CA LEU A 73 6.87 -10.99 9.53
C LEU A 73 6.43 -11.70 10.82
N ILE A 74 7.12 -12.78 11.22
CA ILE A 74 6.87 -13.47 12.49
C ILE A 74 7.31 -12.60 13.66
N ALA A 75 8.50 -11.98 13.57
CA ALA A 75 8.96 -11.02 14.57
C ALA A 75 8.00 -9.81 14.67
N LEU A 76 7.46 -9.36 13.54
CA LEU A 76 6.43 -8.33 13.49
C LEU A 76 5.16 -8.77 14.25
N LEU A 77 4.71 -10.01 14.03
CA LEU A 77 3.54 -10.55 14.73
C LEU A 77 3.77 -10.63 16.25
N VAL A 78 4.93 -11.12 16.69
CA VAL A 78 5.28 -11.25 18.11
C VAL A 78 5.39 -9.88 18.78
N SER A 79 6.04 -8.92 18.15
CA SER A 79 6.15 -7.55 18.68
C SER A 79 4.79 -6.84 18.75
N GLN A 80 3.93 -7.02 17.75
CA GLN A 80 2.57 -6.51 17.79
C GLN A 80 1.75 -7.18 18.90
N LEU A 81 1.86 -8.49 19.08
CA LEU A 81 1.18 -9.20 20.16
C LEU A 81 1.64 -8.70 21.53
N ALA A 82 2.95 -8.48 21.72
CA ALA A 82 3.49 -7.92 22.95
C ALA A 82 2.94 -6.51 23.21
N PHE A 83 2.84 -5.66 22.18
CA PHE A 83 2.22 -4.34 22.30
C PHE A 83 0.75 -4.45 22.77
N VAL A 84 -0.05 -5.31 22.11
CA VAL A 84 -1.46 -5.51 22.47
C VAL A 84 -1.58 -6.00 23.91
N LEU A 85 -0.80 -7.00 24.32
CA LEU A 85 -0.84 -7.53 25.69
C LEU A 85 -0.47 -6.46 26.74
N VAL A 86 0.58 -5.66 26.49
CA VAL A 86 0.96 -4.60 27.43
C VAL A 86 -0.09 -3.50 27.48
N ARG A 87 -0.65 -3.11 26.33
CA ARG A 87 -1.73 -2.12 26.25
C ARG A 87 -2.94 -2.57 27.06
N GLN A 88 -3.43 -3.79 26.82
CA GLN A 88 -4.65 -4.32 27.42
C GLN A 88 -4.51 -4.62 28.93
N LEU A 89 -3.35 -5.10 29.37
CA LEU A 89 -3.17 -5.55 30.77
C LEU A 89 -2.65 -4.46 31.71
N LYS A 90 -1.91 -3.46 31.19
CA LYS A 90 -1.15 -2.52 32.03
C LYS A 90 -1.52 -1.05 31.81
N LEU A 91 -2.26 -0.72 30.74
CA LEU A 91 -2.57 0.67 30.39
C LEU A 91 -4.07 0.87 30.09
N SER A 92 -4.90 0.76 31.12
CA SER A 92 -6.35 1.04 31.03
C SER A 92 -6.70 2.42 30.47
N HIS A 93 -5.82 3.40 30.66
CA HIS A 93 -5.95 4.77 30.16
C HIS A 93 -5.61 4.93 28.65
N LEU A 94 -5.30 3.85 27.95
CA LEU A 94 -5.19 3.78 26.49
C LEU A 94 -6.36 3.02 25.84
N HIS A 95 -7.35 2.60 26.62
CA HIS A 95 -8.49 1.86 26.12
C HIS A 95 -9.57 2.79 25.57
N ASN A 96 -9.97 2.51 24.34
CA ASN A 96 -11.12 3.11 23.69
C ASN A 96 -12.01 2.00 23.10
N LYS A 97 -13.26 2.32 22.78
CA LYS A 97 -14.22 1.39 22.16
C LYS A 97 -13.66 0.73 20.88
N MET A 98 -12.79 1.42 20.15
CA MET A 98 -12.16 0.92 18.91
C MET A 98 -10.79 0.26 19.09
N SER A 99 -10.21 0.29 20.30
CA SER A 99 -8.87 -0.27 20.54
C SER A 99 -8.82 -1.78 20.32
N ILE A 100 -9.75 -2.53 20.90
CA ILE A 100 -9.82 -4.00 20.77
C ILE A 100 -10.08 -4.43 19.32
N PRO A 101 -11.11 -3.94 18.61
CA PRO A 101 -11.35 -4.37 17.23
C PRO A 101 -10.19 -4.00 16.30
N ALA A 102 -9.54 -2.85 16.51
CA ALA A 102 -8.35 -2.49 15.76
C ALA A 102 -7.20 -3.47 16.01
N ASP A 103 -6.88 -3.78 17.28
CA ASP A 103 -5.80 -4.72 17.64
C ASP A 103 -6.01 -6.11 17.05
N VAL A 104 -7.21 -6.65 17.20
CA VAL A 104 -7.56 -7.98 16.68
C VAL A 104 -7.41 -8.00 15.16
N LEU A 105 -7.90 -6.97 14.48
CA LEU A 105 -7.83 -6.90 13.03
C LEU A 105 -6.39 -6.71 12.52
N GLU A 106 -5.56 -5.95 13.23
CA GLU A 106 -4.13 -5.81 12.93
C GLU A 106 -3.40 -7.15 13.06
N LEU A 107 -3.65 -7.92 14.13
CA LEU A 107 -3.06 -9.25 14.33
C LEU A 107 -3.50 -10.24 13.24
N LEU A 108 -4.79 -10.23 12.88
CA LEU A 108 -5.31 -11.03 11.78
C LEU A 108 -4.69 -10.61 10.44
N ALA A 109 -4.49 -9.32 10.20
CA ALA A 109 -3.88 -8.82 8.98
C ALA A 109 -2.41 -9.23 8.88
N ILE A 110 -1.62 -9.16 9.97
CA ILE A 110 -0.22 -9.62 9.97
C ILE A 110 -0.16 -11.14 9.74
N THR A 111 -1.07 -11.91 10.36
CA THR A 111 -1.15 -13.37 10.14
C THR A 111 -1.48 -13.68 8.67
N GLY A 112 -2.45 -12.96 8.10
CA GLY A 112 -2.78 -13.02 6.68
C GLY A 112 -1.62 -12.60 5.77
N ALA A 113 -0.81 -11.63 6.19
CA ALA A 113 0.40 -11.21 5.49
C ALA A 113 1.48 -12.30 5.46
N ILE A 114 1.67 -13.05 6.55
CA ILE A 114 2.57 -14.22 6.59
C ILE A 114 2.08 -15.28 5.59
N ALA A 115 0.79 -15.63 5.64
CA ALA A 115 0.19 -16.60 4.72
C ALA A 115 0.34 -16.17 3.26
N LEU A 116 0.01 -14.91 2.95
CA LEU A 116 0.13 -14.35 1.61
C LEU A 116 1.59 -14.30 1.15
N SER A 117 2.53 -13.88 2.00
CA SER A 117 3.97 -13.84 1.67
C SER A 117 4.50 -15.22 1.26
N SER A 118 4.18 -16.26 2.05
CA SER A 118 4.65 -17.63 1.78
C SER A 118 4.10 -18.20 0.46
N LEU A 119 2.80 -18.03 0.21
CA LEU A 119 2.15 -18.50 -1.01
C LEU A 119 2.62 -17.69 -2.23
N HIS A 120 2.73 -16.38 -2.08
CA HIS A 120 3.19 -15.51 -3.16
C HIS A 120 4.64 -15.78 -3.50
N HIS A 121 5.50 -16.11 -2.53
CA HIS A 121 6.88 -16.50 -2.80
C HIS A 121 7.01 -17.78 -3.57
N THR A 122 6.20 -18.79 -3.27
CA THR A 122 6.31 -20.09 -3.93
C THR A 122 5.62 -20.12 -5.30
N ARG A 123 4.54 -19.35 -5.49
CA ARG A 123 3.67 -19.44 -6.68
C ARG A 123 3.69 -18.23 -7.60
N SER A 124 4.32 -17.12 -7.20
CA SER A 124 4.43 -15.90 -8.01
C SER A 124 5.87 -15.42 -8.09
N ILE A 125 6.27 -15.01 -9.29
CA ILE A 125 7.59 -14.43 -9.54
C ILE A 125 7.58 -12.93 -9.16
N ARG A 126 6.44 -12.27 -9.36
CA ARG A 126 6.25 -10.85 -9.01
C ARG A 126 6.11 -10.72 -7.49
N PRO A 127 6.59 -9.63 -6.87
CA PRO A 127 6.21 -9.25 -5.51
C PRO A 127 4.70 -8.97 -5.36
N SER A 128 4.14 -9.28 -4.18
CA SER A 128 2.71 -9.09 -3.93
C SER A 128 2.39 -7.61 -3.83
N THR A 129 1.60 -7.10 -4.80
CA THR A 129 1.17 -5.69 -4.80
C THR A 129 0.29 -5.39 -3.59
N LEU A 130 -0.67 -6.26 -3.28
CA LEU A 130 -1.55 -6.09 -2.13
C LEU A 130 -0.78 -6.01 -0.81
N LEU A 131 0.18 -6.92 -0.62
CA LEU A 131 0.99 -6.97 0.61
C LEU A 131 1.89 -5.74 0.74
N VAL A 132 2.58 -5.35 -0.32
CA VAL A 132 3.46 -4.18 -0.32
C VAL A 132 2.65 -2.90 -0.07
N CYS A 133 1.47 -2.74 -0.69
CA CYS A 133 0.59 -1.61 -0.44
C CYS A 133 0.10 -1.59 1.02
N PHE A 134 -0.31 -2.73 1.58
CA PHE A 134 -0.72 -2.82 2.99
C PHE A 134 0.41 -2.44 3.95
N LEU A 135 1.59 -3.04 3.81
CA LEU A 135 2.73 -2.76 4.68
C LEU A 135 3.21 -1.30 4.55
N SER A 136 3.15 -0.73 3.34
CA SER A 136 3.48 0.69 3.12
C SER A 136 2.46 1.64 3.72
N ALA A 137 1.17 1.31 3.64
CA ALA A 137 0.13 2.09 4.31
C ALA A 137 0.28 1.98 5.83
N ARG A 138 0.50 0.78 6.36
CA ARG A 138 0.75 0.53 7.79
C ARG A 138 1.96 1.31 8.30
N SER A 139 3.06 1.36 7.54
CA SER A 139 4.24 2.13 7.93
C SER A 139 3.94 3.63 7.92
N LEU A 140 3.37 4.17 6.85
CA LEU A 140 3.09 5.60 6.75
C LEU A 140 2.15 6.09 7.85
N LEU A 141 1.06 5.36 8.11
CA LEU A 141 0.09 5.68 9.15
C LEU A 141 0.64 5.40 10.56
N GLY A 142 1.57 4.46 10.69
CA GLY A 142 2.27 4.13 11.93
C GLY A 142 3.15 5.26 12.46
N ILE A 143 3.65 6.17 11.61
CA ILE A 143 4.48 7.31 12.04
C ILE A 143 3.75 8.17 13.07
N ALA A 144 2.47 8.49 12.81
CA ALA A 144 1.66 9.28 13.72
C ALA A 144 1.47 8.54 15.06
N ARG A 145 1.11 7.26 15.02
CA ARG A 145 0.90 6.44 16.24
C ARG A 145 2.17 6.31 17.09
N VAL A 146 3.34 6.14 16.47
CA VAL A 146 4.62 6.08 17.18
C VAL A 146 4.88 7.41 17.90
N ARG A 147 4.70 8.55 17.21
CA ARG A 147 4.86 9.87 17.82
C ARG A 147 3.91 10.06 19.00
N THR A 148 2.62 9.78 18.83
CA THR A 148 1.61 9.93 19.88
C THR A 148 1.95 9.09 21.12
N LEU A 149 2.43 7.85 20.94
CA LEU A 149 2.84 6.98 22.04
C LEU A 149 4.11 7.44 22.76
N TRP A 150 5.05 8.10 22.06
CA TRP A 150 6.26 8.67 22.67
C TRP A 150 5.98 9.96 23.45
N LEU A 151 4.99 10.74 23.03
CA LEU A 151 4.59 11.97 23.73
C LEU A 151 3.81 11.68 25.02
N LYS A 152 3.31 10.46 25.21
CA LYS A 152 2.48 10.11 26.37
C LYS A 152 3.33 9.72 27.60
N PRO A 153 3.16 10.41 28.75
CA PRO A 153 3.83 10.03 29.99
C PRO A 153 3.46 8.61 30.43
N ASN A 154 4.42 7.86 30.99
CA ASN A 154 4.24 6.51 31.53
C ASN A 154 3.82 5.42 30.51
N ALA A 155 3.90 5.69 29.20
CA ALA A 155 3.55 4.74 28.15
C ALA A 155 4.73 3.87 27.66
N THR A 156 5.95 4.08 28.16
CA THR A 156 7.20 3.47 27.64
C THR A 156 7.11 1.95 27.48
N ARG A 157 6.45 1.24 28.40
CA ARG A 157 6.27 -0.22 28.35
C ARG A 157 5.50 -0.69 27.11
N ALA A 158 4.56 0.11 26.60
CA ALA A 158 3.84 -0.15 25.35
C ALA A 158 4.53 0.49 24.14
N THR A 159 5.16 1.64 24.31
CA THR A 159 5.83 2.38 23.22
C THR A 159 7.01 1.60 22.63
N VAL A 160 7.80 0.90 23.46
CA VAL A 160 8.94 0.09 23.00
C VAL A 160 8.52 -1.04 22.04
N PRO A 161 7.61 -1.98 22.41
CA PRO A 161 7.20 -3.04 21.50
C PRO A 161 6.48 -2.51 20.25
N PHE A 162 5.75 -1.39 20.36
CA PHE A 162 5.14 -0.75 19.19
C PHE A 162 6.16 -0.17 18.22
N THR A 163 7.20 0.50 18.75
CA THR A 163 8.30 1.04 17.93
C THR A 163 9.05 -0.10 17.23
N LEU A 164 9.25 -1.24 17.90
CA LEU A 164 9.82 -2.43 17.29
C LEU A 164 8.91 -3.01 16.18
N SER A 165 7.60 -3.09 16.42
CA SER A 165 6.63 -3.50 15.39
C SER A 165 6.66 -2.56 14.17
N PHE A 166 6.79 -1.26 14.40
CA PHE A 166 6.94 -0.26 13.34
C PHE A 166 8.22 -0.46 12.53
N THR A 167 9.38 -0.64 13.17
CA THR A 167 10.65 -0.86 12.46
C THR A 167 10.65 -2.17 11.69
N LEU A 168 10.07 -3.23 12.26
CA LEU A 168 9.88 -4.51 11.57
C LEU A 168 8.91 -4.38 10.38
N THR A 169 7.86 -3.56 10.48
CA THR A 169 6.98 -3.26 9.35
C THR A 169 7.73 -2.58 8.20
N LEU A 170 8.60 -1.61 8.50
CA LEU A 170 9.46 -0.96 7.51
C LEU A 170 10.39 -1.99 6.85
N LEU A 171 11.08 -2.80 7.66
CA LEU A 171 11.96 -3.86 7.17
C LEU A 171 11.21 -4.85 6.27
N SER A 172 10.04 -5.33 6.69
CA SER A 172 9.18 -6.21 5.90
C SER A 172 8.73 -5.54 4.60
N THR A 173 8.46 -4.24 4.59
CA THR A 173 8.11 -3.49 3.36
C THR A 173 9.25 -3.49 2.36
N VAL A 174 10.49 -3.27 2.83
CA VAL A 174 11.69 -3.31 1.98
C VAL A 174 11.91 -4.74 1.48
N LEU A 175 11.92 -5.73 2.37
CA LEU A 175 12.11 -7.14 1.99
C LEU A 175 11.05 -7.60 0.98
N GLU A 176 9.79 -7.21 1.16
CA GLU A 176 8.73 -7.57 0.22
C GLU A 176 8.84 -6.85 -1.12
N SER A 177 9.45 -5.66 -1.15
CA SER A 177 9.70 -4.90 -2.38
C SER A 177 10.89 -5.45 -3.19
N ILE A 178 11.81 -6.18 -2.55
CA ILE A 178 12.93 -6.82 -3.23
C ILE A 178 12.44 -7.96 -4.14
N GLY A 179 12.86 -7.90 -5.41
CA GLY A 179 12.57 -8.89 -6.44
C GLY A 179 13.25 -10.24 -6.16
N LYS A 180 12.68 -11.31 -6.71
CA LYS A 180 13.12 -12.70 -6.47
C LYS A 180 13.94 -13.27 -7.63
N GLU A 181 14.52 -12.39 -8.44
CA GLU A 181 15.15 -12.72 -9.73
C GLU A 181 16.27 -13.77 -9.60
N SER A 182 17.01 -13.76 -8.48
CA SER A 182 18.08 -14.73 -8.21
C SER A 182 17.61 -16.11 -7.73
N ALA A 183 16.33 -16.26 -7.33
CA ALA A 183 15.78 -17.48 -6.74
C ALA A 183 14.85 -18.27 -7.69
N LEU A 184 14.78 -17.87 -8.95
CA LEU A 184 13.92 -18.50 -9.96
C LEU A 184 14.38 -19.92 -10.29
N VAL A 185 13.43 -20.84 -10.46
CA VAL A 185 13.72 -22.20 -10.96
C VAL A 185 14.23 -22.09 -12.39
N LYS A 186 15.32 -22.80 -12.76
CA LYS A 186 15.91 -22.80 -14.12
C LYS A 186 14.90 -23.08 -15.26
N ALA A 187 13.84 -23.83 -14.99
CA ALA A 187 12.78 -24.14 -15.95
C ALA A 187 11.75 -23.01 -16.15
N SER A 188 11.77 -21.97 -15.31
CA SER A 188 11.09 -20.72 -15.59
C SER A 188 12.09 -19.86 -16.34
N GLU A 189 11.98 -19.82 -17.68
CA GLU A 189 12.76 -18.88 -18.50
C GLU A 189 12.73 -17.50 -17.85
N LYS A 190 13.88 -16.83 -17.78
CA LYS A 190 13.92 -15.40 -17.50
C LYS A 190 13.30 -14.76 -18.74
N PRO A 191 12.07 -14.23 -18.68
CA PRO A 191 11.55 -13.55 -19.85
C PRO A 191 12.34 -12.25 -20.06
N ALA A 192 12.43 -11.81 -21.30
CA ALA A 192 13.23 -10.66 -21.69
C ALA A 192 12.74 -9.31 -21.12
N THR A 193 11.64 -9.30 -20.33
CA THR A 193 10.91 -8.09 -19.95
C THR A 193 10.92 -7.86 -18.43
N PRO A 194 11.51 -6.75 -17.94
CA PRO A 194 11.59 -6.47 -16.50
C PRO A 194 10.27 -5.94 -15.91
N GLU A 195 9.37 -5.45 -16.77
CA GLU A 195 8.11 -4.80 -16.38
C GLU A 195 7.13 -5.72 -15.62
N PRO A 196 6.75 -6.93 -16.11
CA PRO A 196 5.79 -7.79 -15.43
C PRO A 196 6.28 -8.34 -14.07
N PHE A 197 7.58 -8.33 -13.81
CA PHE A 197 8.19 -8.81 -12.57
C PHE A 197 8.47 -7.72 -11.55
N SER A 198 8.39 -6.47 -11.98
CA SER A 198 8.64 -5.33 -11.12
C SER A 198 7.57 -5.24 -10.02
N GLY A 199 8.07 -5.05 -8.79
CA GLY A 199 7.24 -4.78 -7.61
C GLY A 199 6.44 -3.48 -7.77
N PHE A 200 5.53 -3.23 -6.84
CA PHE A 200 4.66 -2.05 -6.87
C PHE A 200 5.46 -0.74 -6.99
N TRP A 201 6.43 -0.53 -6.08
CA TRP A 201 7.25 0.68 -6.06
C TRP A 201 8.15 0.83 -7.29
N LYS A 202 8.75 -0.27 -7.79
CA LYS A 202 9.53 -0.23 -9.04
C LYS A 202 8.66 0.18 -10.25
N ARG A 203 7.40 -0.25 -10.28
CA ARG A 203 6.45 0.17 -11.34
C ARG A 203 6.00 1.62 -11.17
N ALA A 204 5.65 2.03 -9.95
CA ALA A 204 5.24 3.40 -9.65
C ALA A 204 6.37 4.41 -9.93
N ALA A 205 7.63 4.06 -9.69
CA ALA A 205 8.77 4.92 -9.99
C ALA A 205 9.29 4.76 -11.44
N PHE A 206 8.70 3.88 -12.25
CA PHE A 206 9.25 3.47 -13.55
C PHE A 206 10.71 3.01 -13.50
N ALA A 207 11.20 2.56 -12.34
CA ALA A 207 12.59 2.14 -12.14
C ALA A 207 12.97 0.88 -12.94
N TRP A 208 12.00 0.21 -13.57
CA TRP A 208 12.23 -0.90 -14.48
C TRP A 208 12.73 -0.42 -15.87
N LEU A 209 12.51 0.84 -16.23
CA LEU A 209 13.03 1.46 -17.46
C LEU A 209 14.49 1.90 -17.34
N THR A 210 15.06 1.90 -16.12
CA THR A 210 16.43 2.36 -15.89
C THR A 210 17.46 1.62 -16.76
N GLY A 211 17.24 0.33 -17.04
CA GLY A 211 18.10 -0.43 -17.95
C GLY A 211 18.06 0.11 -19.38
N THR A 212 16.86 0.39 -19.91
CA THR A 212 16.66 0.96 -21.23
C THR A 212 17.24 2.37 -21.35
N PHE A 213 17.03 3.22 -20.34
CA PHE A 213 17.61 4.57 -20.33
C PHE A 213 19.14 4.56 -20.27
N ARG A 214 19.73 3.65 -19.49
CA ARG A 214 21.19 3.49 -19.47
C ARG A 214 21.72 3.03 -20.82
N ASN A 215 21.05 2.09 -21.49
CA ASN A 215 21.43 1.67 -22.83
C ASN A 215 21.31 2.82 -23.85
N GLY A 216 20.23 3.60 -23.78
CA GLY A 216 20.04 4.76 -24.65
C GLY A 216 21.03 5.90 -24.41
N TYR A 217 21.59 6.00 -23.20
CA TYR A 217 22.70 6.91 -22.92
C TYR A 217 24.00 6.45 -23.58
N SER A 218 24.25 5.14 -23.62
CA SER A 218 25.49 4.57 -24.16
C SER A 218 25.47 4.30 -25.66
N LYS A 219 24.30 4.10 -26.27
CA LYS A 219 24.14 3.81 -27.70
C LYS A 219 22.76 4.21 -28.22
N VAL A 220 22.67 4.41 -29.54
CA VAL A 220 21.38 4.55 -30.23
C VAL A 220 20.63 3.22 -30.12
N ILE A 221 19.43 3.26 -29.52
CA ILE A 221 18.60 2.08 -29.28
C ILE A 221 18.03 1.57 -30.60
N SER A 222 18.28 0.31 -30.93
CA SER A 222 17.55 -0.39 -32.00
C SER A 222 16.39 -1.22 -31.43
N VAL A 223 15.50 -1.71 -32.29
CA VAL A 223 14.33 -2.53 -31.87
C VAL A 223 14.76 -3.78 -31.09
N GLN A 224 15.92 -4.37 -31.43
CA GLN A 224 16.46 -5.56 -30.78
C GLN A 224 17.00 -5.28 -29.37
N ASP A 225 17.26 -4.02 -29.04
CA ASP A 225 17.73 -3.59 -27.72
C ASP A 225 16.59 -3.30 -26.74
N LEU A 226 15.35 -3.28 -27.22
CA LEU A 226 14.17 -3.07 -26.40
C LEU A 226 13.75 -4.37 -25.73
N PRO A 227 13.24 -4.30 -24.49
CA PRO A 227 12.61 -5.46 -23.87
C PRO A 227 11.43 -5.91 -24.72
N GLU A 228 11.21 -7.21 -24.77
CA GLU A 228 10.00 -7.78 -25.40
C GLU A 228 8.70 -7.21 -24.78
N LEU A 229 7.57 -7.49 -25.42
CA LEU A 229 6.28 -7.11 -24.88
C LEU A 229 5.85 -8.05 -23.74
N ASP A 230 5.09 -7.55 -22.76
CA ASP A 230 4.43 -8.42 -21.77
C ASP A 230 3.53 -9.42 -22.50
N PRO A 231 3.67 -10.74 -22.31
CA PRO A 231 2.86 -11.74 -23.00
C PRO A 231 1.34 -11.57 -22.83
N LYS A 232 0.89 -10.80 -21.82
CA LYS A 232 -0.53 -10.46 -21.62
C LYS A 232 -1.03 -9.32 -22.52
N LEU A 233 -0.13 -8.64 -23.21
CA LEU A 233 -0.41 -7.59 -24.18
C LEU A 233 -0.20 -8.08 -25.62
N ASP A 234 0.16 -9.35 -25.79
CA ASP A 234 0.23 -9.99 -27.09
C ASP A 234 -1.12 -9.89 -27.83
N SER A 235 -1.07 -9.53 -29.11
CA SER A 235 -2.25 -9.31 -29.94
C SER A 235 -3.12 -10.56 -30.06
N GLU A 236 -2.53 -11.75 -30.09
CA GLU A 236 -3.28 -13.01 -30.13
C GLU A 236 -4.06 -13.23 -28.84
N VAL A 237 -3.43 -12.97 -27.69
CA VAL A 237 -4.04 -13.14 -26.37
C VAL A 237 -5.16 -12.12 -26.15
N VAL A 238 -4.91 -10.86 -26.51
CA VAL A 238 -5.86 -9.75 -26.37
C VAL A 238 -7.04 -9.92 -27.34
N GLY A 239 -6.76 -10.35 -28.57
CA GLY A 239 -7.76 -10.64 -29.60
C GLY A 239 -8.65 -11.82 -29.22
N ALA A 240 -8.07 -12.93 -28.74
CA ALA A 240 -8.83 -14.10 -28.29
C ALA A 240 -9.76 -13.78 -27.11
N GLN A 241 -9.35 -12.92 -26.18
CA GLN A 241 -10.20 -12.46 -25.08
C GLN A 241 -11.41 -11.67 -25.58
N LEU A 242 -11.20 -10.74 -26.50
CA LEU A 242 -12.30 -9.98 -27.10
C LEU A 242 -13.23 -10.87 -27.92
N GLN A 243 -12.66 -11.78 -28.72
CA GLN A 243 -13.43 -12.71 -29.53
C GLN A 243 -14.30 -13.63 -28.68
N ALA A 244 -13.79 -14.12 -27.54
CA ALA A 244 -14.57 -14.93 -26.61
C ALA A 244 -15.77 -14.18 -26.01
N VAL A 245 -15.62 -12.89 -25.74
CA VAL A 245 -16.72 -12.03 -25.27
C VAL A 245 -17.68 -11.70 -26.41
N TRP A 246 -17.16 -11.37 -27.59
CA TRP A 246 -17.93 -11.02 -28.79
C TRP A 246 -18.79 -12.19 -29.27
N ALA A 247 -18.29 -13.43 -29.18
CA ALA A 247 -19.03 -14.63 -29.55
C ALA A 247 -20.30 -14.84 -28.71
N ARG A 248 -20.35 -14.29 -27.49
CA ARG A 248 -21.49 -14.40 -26.56
C ARG A 248 -22.35 -13.14 -26.53
N ALA A 249 -21.94 -12.07 -27.20
CA ALA A 249 -22.63 -10.79 -27.17
C ALA A 249 -23.80 -10.77 -28.15
N ASP A 250 -24.89 -10.10 -27.77
CA ASP A 250 -25.98 -9.79 -28.70
C ASP A 250 -25.54 -8.69 -29.67
N LYS A 251 -25.31 -9.09 -30.93
CA LYS A 251 -24.85 -8.20 -32.00
C LYS A 251 -25.91 -7.20 -32.45
N ARG A 252 -27.18 -7.42 -32.11
CA ARG A 252 -28.28 -6.52 -32.46
C ARG A 252 -28.45 -5.37 -31.47
N ALA A 253 -27.81 -5.45 -30.30
CA ALA A 253 -27.85 -4.40 -29.30
C ALA A 253 -27.08 -3.14 -29.76
N ALA A 254 -27.61 -1.97 -29.41
CA ALA A 254 -26.90 -0.70 -29.62
C ALA A 254 -25.55 -0.72 -28.90
N HIS A 255 -24.50 -0.27 -29.61
CA HIS A 255 -23.11 -0.24 -29.11
C HIS A 255 -22.57 -1.61 -28.65
N ALA A 256 -23.01 -2.72 -29.28
CA ALA A 256 -22.56 -4.07 -28.95
C ALA A 256 -21.04 -4.20 -28.86
N LEU A 257 -20.29 -3.60 -29.81
CA LEU A 257 -18.83 -3.65 -29.83
C LEU A 257 -18.21 -2.94 -28.61
N LEU A 258 -18.70 -1.74 -28.29
CA LEU A 258 -18.24 -0.99 -27.12
C LEU A 258 -18.47 -1.77 -25.83
N ARG A 259 -19.64 -2.39 -25.68
CA ARG A 259 -19.97 -3.24 -24.52
C ARG A 259 -19.06 -4.46 -24.45
N ALA A 260 -18.74 -5.08 -25.59
CA ALA A 260 -17.82 -6.21 -25.65
C ALA A 260 -16.40 -5.80 -25.24
N CYS A 261 -15.87 -4.69 -25.75
CA CYS A 261 -14.56 -4.16 -25.35
C CYS A 261 -14.50 -3.83 -23.85
N LEU A 262 -15.52 -3.15 -23.32
CA LEU A 262 -15.61 -2.82 -21.89
C LEU A 262 -15.66 -4.09 -21.02
N THR A 263 -16.37 -5.12 -21.47
CA THR A 263 -16.50 -6.38 -20.73
C THR A 263 -15.21 -7.21 -20.78
N ALA A 264 -14.58 -7.30 -21.96
CA ALA A 264 -13.31 -8.01 -22.15
C ALA A 264 -12.18 -7.38 -21.33
N TYR A 265 -12.10 -6.05 -21.31
CA TYR A 265 -11.00 -5.31 -20.66
C TYR A 265 -11.41 -4.63 -19.35
N ARG A 266 -12.48 -5.11 -18.69
CA ARG A 266 -13.01 -4.54 -17.43
C ARG A 266 -11.98 -4.50 -16.30
N SER A 267 -11.14 -5.52 -16.19
CA SER A 267 -10.15 -5.63 -15.10
C SER A 267 -9.06 -4.56 -15.24
N PRO A 268 -8.38 -4.41 -16.39
CA PRO A 268 -7.50 -3.27 -16.67
C PRO A 268 -8.13 -1.91 -16.39
N LEU A 269 -9.38 -1.70 -16.84
CA LEU A 269 -10.11 -0.45 -16.63
C LEU A 269 -10.30 -0.13 -15.14
N LEU A 270 -10.79 -1.10 -14.36
CA LEU A 270 -10.96 -0.95 -12.91
C LEU A 270 -9.63 -0.67 -12.19
N THR A 271 -8.53 -1.27 -12.64
CA THR A 271 -7.21 -1.00 -12.07
C THR A 271 -6.66 0.39 -12.40
N ALA A 272 -7.12 1.04 -13.48
CA ALA A 272 -6.78 2.41 -13.82
C ALA A 272 -7.67 3.43 -13.05
N ALA A 273 -8.93 3.06 -12.78
CA ALA A 273 -9.87 3.90 -12.04
C ALA A 273 -9.41 4.19 -10.61
N LEU A 274 -8.86 3.19 -9.90
CA LEU A 274 -8.43 3.36 -8.51
C LEU A 274 -7.32 4.44 -8.33
N PRO A 275 -6.18 4.40 -9.06
CA PRO A 275 -5.21 5.49 -9.03
C PRO A 275 -5.78 6.85 -9.43
N ARG A 276 -6.76 6.88 -10.35
CA ARG A 276 -7.43 8.13 -10.75
C ARG A 276 -8.24 8.74 -9.61
N LEU A 277 -8.97 7.92 -8.85
CA LEU A 277 -9.71 8.37 -7.66
C LEU A 277 -8.74 8.89 -6.58
N MET A 278 -7.64 8.18 -6.33
CA MET A 278 -6.60 8.64 -5.40
C MET A 278 -6.00 9.98 -5.82
N LYS A 279 -5.63 10.13 -7.10
CA LYS A 279 -5.12 11.41 -7.65
C LYS A 279 -6.13 12.54 -7.43
N THR A 280 -7.41 12.27 -7.66
CA THR A 280 -8.48 13.26 -7.47
C THR A 280 -8.60 13.68 -6.01
N GLY A 281 -8.57 12.71 -5.08
CA GLY A 281 -8.54 12.99 -3.65
C GLY A 281 -7.35 13.87 -3.25
N PHE A 282 -6.13 13.51 -3.66
CA PHE A 282 -4.96 14.34 -3.38
C PHE A 282 -5.03 15.74 -4.00
N THR A 283 -5.64 15.88 -5.17
CA THR A 283 -5.83 17.20 -5.81
C THR A 283 -6.80 18.06 -5.00
N PHE A 284 -7.90 17.47 -4.49
CA PHE A 284 -8.82 18.19 -3.60
C PHE A 284 -8.19 18.54 -2.25
N CYS A 285 -7.24 17.75 -1.74
CA CYS A 285 -6.52 18.10 -0.51
C CYS A 285 -5.64 19.35 -0.63
N GLN A 286 -5.19 19.73 -1.84
CA GLN A 286 -4.29 20.88 -2.04
C GLN A 286 -4.87 22.23 -1.57
N PRO A 287 -6.08 22.67 -1.99
CA PRO A 287 -6.64 23.94 -1.51
C PRO A 287 -6.80 23.98 0.01
N PHE A 288 -7.21 22.87 0.64
CA PHE A 288 -7.31 22.79 2.11
C PHE A 288 -5.94 22.93 2.79
N LEU A 289 -4.88 22.37 2.20
CA LEU A 289 -3.52 22.53 2.73
C LEU A 289 -3.00 23.95 2.57
N ILE A 290 -3.28 24.61 1.45
CA ILE A 290 -2.88 26.01 1.22
C ILE A 290 -3.62 26.92 2.20
N ASP A 291 -4.93 26.74 2.37
CA ASP A 291 -5.72 27.50 3.34
C ASP A 291 -5.22 27.32 4.78
N ALA A 292 -4.92 26.08 5.18
CA ALA A 292 -4.33 25.79 6.48
C ALA A 292 -2.92 26.40 6.63
N ALA A 293 -2.13 26.45 5.56
CA ALA A 293 -0.80 27.08 5.55
C ALA A 293 -0.89 28.58 5.75
N VAL A 294 -1.75 29.25 4.97
CA VAL A 294 -1.96 30.70 5.05
C VAL A 294 -2.50 31.08 6.42
N SER A 295 -3.46 30.30 6.94
CA SER A 295 -4.00 30.51 8.29
C SER A 295 -2.95 30.35 9.39
N TRP A 296 -2.03 29.38 9.25
CA TRP A 296 -0.93 29.20 10.21
C TRP A 296 0.09 30.34 10.15
N VAL A 297 0.48 30.78 8.96
CA VAL A 297 1.43 31.91 8.77
C VAL A 297 0.81 33.23 9.24
N GLY A 298 -0.48 33.43 9.01
CA GLY A 298 -1.19 34.66 9.37
C GLY A 298 -1.42 34.84 10.88
N ASN A 299 -1.25 33.80 11.69
CA ASN A 299 -1.45 33.88 13.13
C ASN A 299 -0.12 33.68 13.90
N PRO A 300 0.46 34.74 14.49
CA PRO A 300 1.76 34.70 15.16
C PRO A 300 1.78 33.84 16.43
N ASN A 301 0.61 33.52 16.99
CA ASN A 301 0.47 32.67 18.18
C ASN A 301 0.35 31.18 17.84
N SER A 302 0.45 30.79 16.56
CA SER A 302 0.30 29.41 16.14
C SER A 302 1.46 28.52 16.61
N PRO A 303 1.21 27.32 17.16
CA PRO A 303 2.27 26.42 17.58
C PRO A 303 3.15 25.97 16.41
N MET A 304 4.47 25.90 16.65
CA MET A 304 5.45 25.42 15.65
C MET A 304 5.18 23.97 15.20
N ASP A 305 4.63 23.13 16.08
CA ASP A 305 4.28 21.75 15.75
C ASP A 305 3.20 21.66 14.65
N SER A 306 2.32 22.67 14.55
CA SER A 306 1.34 22.76 13.46
C SER A 306 2.01 22.97 12.10
N GLY A 307 3.05 23.81 12.04
CA GLY A 307 3.86 23.98 10.84
C GLY A 307 4.58 22.69 10.43
N ARG A 308 5.16 21.96 11.39
CA ARG A 308 5.83 20.67 11.12
C ARG A 308 4.86 19.61 10.59
N ALA A 309 3.66 19.51 11.16
CA ALA A 309 2.64 18.60 10.68
C ALA A 309 2.17 18.96 9.26
N LEU A 310 2.06 20.26 8.96
CA LEU A 310 1.69 20.75 7.65
C LEU A 310 2.74 20.42 6.58
N ILE A 311 4.03 20.52 6.89
CA ILE A 311 5.12 20.05 6.00
C ILE A 311 4.94 18.56 5.67
N GLY A 312 4.70 17.74 6.69
CA GLY A 312 4.44 16.31 6.49
C GLY A 312 3.20 16.05 5.63
N ALA A 313 2.13 16.83 5.82
CA ALA A 313 0.91 16.71 5.03
C ALA A 313 1.12 17.12 3.56
N PHE A 314 1.87 18.19 3.29
CA PHE A 314 2.26 18.56 1.92
C PHE A 314 3.10 17.46 1.26
N ALA A 315 4.12 16.94 1.96
CA ALA A 315 4.95 15.85 1.45
C ALA A 315 4.10 14.62 1.10
N LEU A 316 3.17 14.23 2.00
CA LEU A 316 2.25 13.12 1.79
C LEU A 316 1.37 13.33 0.55
N VAL A 317 0.75 14.51 0.41
CA VAL A 317 -0.16 14.81 -0.70
C VAL A 317 0.57 14.83 -2.04
N TYR A 318 1.72 15.50 -2.12
CA TYR A 318 2.47 15.59 -3.38
C TYR A 318 3.09 14.24 -3.78
N VAL A 319 3.66 13.47 -2.83
CA VAL A 319 4.16 12.12 -3.12
C VAL A 319 3.01 11.20 -3.54
N GLY A 320 1.89 11.25 -2.82
CA GLY A 320 0.68 10.48 -3.16
C GLY A 320 0.15 10.82 -4.55
N GLN A 321 0.13 12.11 -4.92
CA GLN A 321 -0.26 12.57 -6.25
C GLN A 321 0.71 12.11 -7.33
N ALA A 322 2.02 12.17 -7.10
CA ALA A 322 3.04 11.71 -8.05
C ALA A 322 2.90 10.21 -8.32
N VAL A 323 2.81 9.40 -7.26
CA VAL A 323 2.61 7.94 -7.35
C VAL A 323 1.29 7.60 -8.06
N SER A 324 0.20 8.28 -7.70
CA SER A 324 -1.12 8.05 -8.30
C SER A 324 -1.15 8.44 -9.78
N THR A 325 -0.48 9.55 -10.15
CA THR A 325 -0.38 10.00 -11.55
C THR A 325 0.43 9.03 -12.40
N SER A 326 1.57 8.57 -11.87
CA SER A 326 2.40 7.56 -12.52
C SER A 326 1.63 6.27 -12.77
N LEU A 327 0.98 5.73 -11.73
CA LEU A 327 0.21 4.49 -11.84
C LEU A 327 -1.00 4.64 -12.77
N TYR A 328 -1.69 5.78 -12.72
CA TYR A 328 -2.79 6.09 -13.64
C TYR A 328 -2.30 6.10 -15.10
N GLY A 329 -1.21 6.81 -15.40
CA GLY A 329 -0.63 6.85 -16.74
C GLY A 329 -0.22 5.45 -17.23
N TYR A 330 0.49 4.70 -16.38
CA TYR A 330 0.90 3.33 -16.65
C TYR A 330 -0.28 2.40 -16.99
N GLN A 331 -1.34 2.41 -16.17
CA GLN A 331 -2.50 1.54 -16.39
C GLN A 331 -3.34 1.99 -17.59
N THR A 332 -3.44 3.30 -17.83
CA THR A 332 -4.15 3.85 -18.98
C THR A 332 -3.45 3.46 -20.28
N ALA A 333 -2.12 3.61 -20.37
CA ALA A 333 -1.36 3.18 -21.54
C ALA A 333 -1.57 1.69 -21.85
N ARG A 334 -1.52 0.83 -20.82
CA ARG A 334 -1.80 -0.61 -20.96
C ARG A 334 -3.25 -0.92 -21.31
N TYR A 335 -4.20 -0.05 -20.98
CA TYR A 335 -5.59 -0.20 -21.38
C TYR A 335 -5.74 0.18 -22.87
N THR A 336 -5.18 1.30 -23.28
CA THR A 336 -5.20 1.77 -24.67
C THR A 336 -4.52 0.79 -25.62
N ILE A 337 -3.38 0.19 -25.25
CA ILE A 337 -2.70 -0.82 -26.08
C ILE A 337 -3.56 -2.06 -26.34
N ARG A 338 -4.52 -2.37 -25.46
CA ARG A 338 -5.39 -3.55 -25.63
C ARG A 338 -6.60 -3.30 -26.52
N LEU A 339 -6.91 -2.03 -26.81
CA LEU A 339 -8.16 -1.62 -27.44
C LEU A 339 -7.94 -1.46 -28.95
#